data_AF-A0AAV1M4N9-F1
#
_entry.id   AF-A0AAV1M4N9-F1
#
_cell.length_a   1.000
_cell.length_b   1.000
_cell.length_c   1.000
_cell.angle_alpha   90.00
_cell.angle_beta   90.00
_cell.angle_gamma   90.00
#
_symmetry.space_group_name_H-M   'P 1'
#
loop_
_entity.id
_entity.type
_entity.pdbx_description
1 polymer ?
#
loop_
_entity_poly.entity_id
_entity_poly.type
_entity_poly.pdbx_seq_one_letter_code
_entity_poly.pdbx_strand_id
1 'polypeptide(L)'
;MDKHTNEKTFELESNTEYICTCTCSESFLENATLSAHKKRILSTVAITENYLRDRRIPELIRFLLSKVLAQEPDKPVLYLEKLLDDCMLFRAGVGPAPVLFEDRHLEAVVRSFDPGHRGWLTAGQIRRLYATLGLLIKEELPDSTPCETVINNVKEAQENELFDLLLVGLNRNSSDDVSRY
;
A
#
# COMPACT_ATOMS: atom_id res chain seq x y z
N MET A 1 -7.32 -13.95 65.09
CA MET A 1 -8.33 -14.71 64.32
C MET A 1 -7.96 -14.60 62.87
N ASP A 2 -7.28 -15.65 62.45
CA ASP A 2 -6.71 -15.92 61.13
C ASP A 2 -7.78 -15.98 60.07
N LYS A 3 -7.50 -15.42 58.89
CA LYS A 3 -7.92 -15.98 57.60
C LYS A 3 -6.83 -15.74 56.57
N HIS A 4 -6.07 -16.80 56.29
CA HIS A 4 -5.38 -17.03 55.03
C HIS A 4 -6.35 -16.82 53.86
N THR A 5 -5.91 -16.11 52.82
CA THR A 5 -6.36 -16.40 51.46
C THR A 5 -5.17 -16.33 50.52
N ASN A 6 -4.99 -17.43 49.81
CA ASN A 6 -3.92 -17.84 48.92
C ASN A 6 -4.40 -17.53 47.50
N GLU A 7 -3.71 -16.67 46.74
CA GLU A 7 -3.97 -16.53 45.31
C GLU A 7 -2.67 -16.70 44.52
N LYS A 8 -2.74 -17.70 43.64
CA LYS A 8 -1.68 -18.30 42.87
C LYS A 8 -1.19 -17.36 41.78
N THR A 9 0.13 -17.32 41.65
CA THR A 9 0.89 -16.92 40.47
C THR A 9 0.28 -17.56 39.21
N PHE A 10 -0.23 -16.73 38.30
CA PHE A 10 -0.69 -17.16 36.97
C PHE A 10 0.46 -16.92 35.99
N GLU A 11 1.34 -17.92 35.85
CA GLU A 11 2.31 -17.96 34.76
C GLU A 11 1.55 -18.25 33.47
N LEU A 12 1.38 -17.22 32.64
CA LEU A 12 0.79 -17.34 31.31
C LEU A 12 1.91 -17.62 30.29
N GLU A 13 2.48 -18.83 30.35
CA GLU A 13 3.22 -19.38 29.22
C GLU A 13 2.26 -20.09 28.27
N SER A 14 2.07 -19.53 27.07
CA SER A 14 1.96 -20.30 25.82
C SER A 14 1.74 -19.34 24.64
N ASN A 15 2.86 -18.88 24.08
CA ASN A 15 2.91 -18.25 22.76
C ASN A 15 2.54 -19.32 21.72
N THR A 16 1.25 -19.47 21.43
CA THR A 16 0.75 -20.36 20.39
C THR A 16 0.70 -19.59 19.08
N GLU A 17 1.76 -19.71 18.29
CA GLU A 17 1.78 -19.22 16.90
C GLU A 17 0.92 -20.15 16.02
N TYR A 18 -0.11 -19.59 15.41
CA TYR A 18 -1.00 -20.31 14.49
C TYR A 18 -0.34 -20.43 13.12
N ILE A 19 0.02 -21.65 12.73
CA ILE A 19 0.60 -21.98 11.41
C ILE A 19 -0.53 -22.35 10.44
N CYS A 20 -0.54 -21.77 9.23
CA CYS A 20 -1.43 -22.24 8.15
C CYS A 20 -0.97 -23.59 7.61
N THR A 21 -1.84 -24.59 7.65
CA THR A 21 -1.62 -25.97 7.20
C THR A 21 -1.82 -26.17 5.70
N CYS A 22 -1.80 -25.09 4.91
CA CYS A 22 -2.33 -25.07 3.55
C CYS A 22 -1.49 -25.78 2.45
N THR A 23 -0.46 -26.57 2.79
CA THR A 23 0.33 -27.33 1.79
C THR A 23 0.71 -28.77 2.15
N CYS A 24 0.22 -29.35 3.24
CA CYS A 24 0.51 -30.75 3.56
C CYS A 24 -0.76 -31.60 3.61
N SER A 25 -0.84 -32.57 2.69
CA SER A 25 -1.79 -33.68 2.72
C SER A 25 -1.69 -34.44 4.04
N GLU A 26 -2.84 -34.51 4.70
CA GLU A 26 -3.29 -35.40 5.77
C GLU A 26 -2.39 -35.62 7.01
N SER A 27 -2.95 -35.13 8.12
CA SER A 27 -2.83 -35.64 9.49
C SER A 27 -1.44 -35.75 10.08
N PHE A 28 -1.01 -34.76 10.87
CA PHE A 28 -0.35 -35.02 12.17
C PHE A 28 -0.60 -33.85 13.12
N LEU A 29 -1.42 -34.10 14.14
CA LEU A 29 -1.53 -33.29 15.34
C LEU A 29 -0.35 -33.67 16.24
N GLU A 30 0.84 -33.21 15.89
CA GLU A 30 1.99 -33.20 16.80
C GLU A 30 2.54 -31.78 16.81
N ASN A 31 2.87 -31.30 18.01
CA ASN A 31 3.59 -30.06 18.24
C ASN A 31 4.93 -30.16 17.52
N ALA A 32 4.94 -29.83 16.23
CA ALA A 32 6.11 -30.00 15.38
C ALA A 32 7.16 -29.01 15.88
N THR A 33 8.13 -29.52 16.65
CA THR A 33 9.29 -28.76 17.07
C THR A 33 10.02 -28.32 15.81
N LEU A 34 9.83 -27.04 15.45
CA LEU A 34 10.47 -26.47 14.28
C LEU A 34 11.98 -26.58 14.47
N SER A 35 12.62 -27.35 13.57
CA SER A 35 14.08 -27.39 13.47
C SER A 35 14.64 -25.97 13.44
N ALA A 36 15.79 -25.74 14.09
CA ALA A 36 16.44 -24.43 14.16
C ALA A 36 16.61 -23.78 12.77
N HIS A 37 16.80 -24.60 11.73
CA HIS A 37 16.82 -24.16 10.34
C HIS A 37 15.49 -23.54 9.89
N LYS A 38 14.36 -24.21 10.18
CA LYS A 38 13.02 -23.69 9.85
C LYS A 38 12.74 -22.40 10.61
N LYS A 39 13.10 -22.31 11.90
CA LYS A 39 12.96 -21.08 12.71
C LYS A 39 13.76 -19.92 12.11
N ARG A 40 15.00 -20.17 11.68
CA ARG A 40 15.86 -19.16 11.04
C ARG A 40 15.32 -18.70 9.68
N ILE A 41 14.78 -19.61 8.87
CA ILE A 41 14.16 -19.25 7.60
C ILE A 41 12.92 -18.39 7.85
N LEU A 42 12.02 -18.83 8.73
CA LEU A 42 10.78 -18.09 9.02
C LEU A 42 11.08 -16.70 9.60
N SER A 43 12.09 -16.57 10.47
CA SER A 43 12.49 -15.25 10.98
C SER A 43 13.08 -14.35 9.90
N THR A 44 13.89 -14.90 8.99
CA THR A 44 14.43 -14.14 7.86
C THR A 44 13.32 -13.68 6.92
N VAL A 45 12.38 -14.57 6.58
CA VAL A 45 11.22 -14.25 5.74
C VAL A 45 10.37 -13.15 6.37
N ALA A 46 10.06 -13.25 7.66
CA ALA A 46 9.29 -12.22 8.37
C ALA A 46 10.00 -10.85 8.38
N ILE A 47 11.33 -10.83 8.58
CA ILE A 47 12.12 -9.59 8.52
C ILE A 47 12.07 -9.00 7.11
N THR A 48 12.27 -9.81 6.07
CA THR A 48 12.19 -9.35 4.68
C THR A 48 10.80 -8.84 4.33
N GLU A 49 9.75 -9.54 4.73
CA GLU A 49 8.36 -9.14 4.50
C GLU A 49 8.05 -7.79 5.17
N ASN A 50 8.45 -7.62 6.43
CA ASN A 50 8.28 -6.36 7.14
C ASN A 50 9.05 -5.23 6.47
N TYR A 51 10.29 -5.47 6.03
CA TYR A 51 11.06 -4.46 5.31
C TYR A 51 10.36 -4.03 4.01
N LEU A 52 9.89 -5.00 3.20
CA LEU A 52 9.21 -4.73 1.94
C LEU A 52 7.90 -3.96 2.16
N ARG A 53 7.11 -4.36 3.17
CA ARG A 53 5.83 -3.73 3.54
C ARG A 53 6.05 -2.32 4.09
N ASP A 54 6.96 -2.15 5.04
CA ASP A 54 7.28 -0.87 5.66
C ASP A 54 7.79 0.15 4.63
N ARG A 55 8.47 -0.34 3.58
CA ARG A 55 8.99 0.48 2.48
C ARG A 55 8.02 0.62 1.31
N ARG A 56 6.82 0.02 1.39
CA ARG A 56 5.82 -0.04 0.30
C ARG A 56 6.43 -0.40 -1.06
N ILE A 57 7.44 -1.28 -1.06
CA ILE A 57 8.14 -1.71 -2.28
C ILE A 57 7.18 -2.43 -3.24
N PRO A 58 6.29 -3.35 -2.79
CA PRO A 58 5.33 -3.99 -3.69
C PRO A 58 4.42 -3.00 -4.43
N GLU A 59 4.01 -1.91 -3.78
CA GLU A 59 3.19 -0.84 -4.34
C GLU A 59 3.95 -0.05 -5.39
N LEU A 60 5.21 0.30 -5.11
CA LEU A 60 6.09 0.95 -6.08
C LEU A 60 6.31 0.09 -7.33
N ILE A 61 6.58 -1.22 -7.13
CA ILE A 61 6.73 -2.14 -8.26
C ILE A 61 5.44 -2.24 -9.07
N ARG A 62 4.26 -2.32 -8.42
CA ARG A 62 2.97 -2.30 -9.13
C ARG A 62 2.77 -1.02 -9.94
N PHE A 63 3.14 0.13 -9.41
CA PHE A 63 3.09 1.41 -10.14
C PHE A 63 3.97 1.38 -11.39
N LEU A 64 5.25 1.00 -11.23
CA LEU A 64 6.21 0.93 -12.34
C LEU A 64 5.76 -0.06 -13.42
N LEU A 65 5.28 -1.24 -13.02
CA LEU A 65 4.77 -2.24 -13.96
C LEU A 65 3.53 -1.75 -14.70
N SER A 66 2.58 -1.12 -13.99
CA SER A 66 1.38 -0.53 -14.61
C SER A 66 1.75 0.48 -15.70
N LYS A 67 2.77 1.32 -15.45
CA LYS A 67 3.28 2.29 -16.43
C LYS A 67 3.88 1.64 -17.67
N VAL A 68 4.73 0.63 -17.47
CA VAL A 68 5.33 -0.12 -18.59
C VAL A 68 4.26 -0.81 -19.42
N LEU A 69 3.28 -1.46 -18.78
CA LEU A 69 2.19 -2.13 -19.48
C LEU A 69 1.28 -1.15 -20.23
N ALA A 70 1.02 0.03 -19.68
CA ALA A 70 0.17 1.03 -20.33
C ALA A 70 0.85 1.72 -21.53
N GLN A 71 2.18 1.84 -21.52
CA GLN A 71 2.93 2.54 -22.57
C GLN A 71 3.52 1.60 -23.62
N GLU A 72 3.64 0.31 -23.31
CA GLU A 72 4.23 -0.71 -24.19
C GLU A 72 5.53 -0.25 -24.89
N PRO A 73 6.54 0.24 -24.14
CA PRO A 73 7.74 0.81 -24.74
C PRO A 73 8.60 -0.26 -25.42
N ASP A 74 9.18 0.06 -26.59
CA ASP A 74 10.12 -0.81 -27.30
C ASP A 74 11.35 -1.20 -26.46
N LYS A 75 11.74 -0.32 -25.53
CA LYS A 75 12.90 -0.48 -24.63
C LYS A 75 12.45 -0.31 -23.17
N PRO A 76 11.86 -1.33 -22.55
CA PRO A 76 11.23 -1.21 -21.23
C PRO A 76 12.21 -0.84 -20.11
N VAL A 77 13.46 -1.28 -20.18
CA VAL A 77 14.48 -0.94 -19.18
C VAL A 77 14.83 0.55 -19.21
N LEU A 78 15.07 1.12 -20.41
CA LEU A 78 15.35 2.56 -20.54
C LEU A 78 14.14 3.42 -20.15
N TYR A 79 12.93 2.94 -20.45
CA TYR A 79 11.71 3.60 -20.00
C TYR A 79 11.60 3.62 -18.47
N LEU A 80 11.92 2.49 -17.81
CA LEU A 80 11.91 2.39 -16.34
C LEU A 80 12.96 3.29 -15.69
N GLU A 81 14.18 3.35 -16.23
CA GLU A 81 15.23 4.27 -15.76
C GLU A 81 14.72 5.71 -15.79
N LYS A 82 14.18 6.16 -16.93
CA LYS A 82 13.60 7.50 -17.06
C LYS A 82 12.43 7.72 -16.10
N LEU A 83 11.53 6.74 -15.97
CA LEU A 83 10.38 6.85 -15.07
C LEU A 83 10.82 7.01 -13.60
N LEU A 84 11.88 6.32 -13.19
CA LEU A 84 12.46 6.46 -11.86
C LEU A 84 13.12 7.84 -11.68
N ASP A 85 13.83 8.34 -12.68
CA ASP A 85 14.38 9.69 -12.68
C ASP A 85 13.26 10.74 -12.54
N ASP A 86 12.18 10.60 -13.31
CA ASP A 86 11.00 11.48 -13.23
C ASP A 86 10.35 11.41 -11.84
N CYS A 87 10.25 10.22 -11.23
CA CYS A 87 9.77 10.08 -9.84
C CYS A 87 10.69 10.80 -8.84
N MET A 88 12.01 10.71 -9.03
CA MET A 88 12.99 11.35 -8.15
C MET A 88 12.97 12.87 -8.27
N LEU A 89 12.79 13.39 -9.49
CA LEU A 89 12.58 14.81 -9.75
C LEU A 89 11.29 15.29 -9.08
N PHE A 90 10.17 14.60 -9.31
CA PHE A 90 8.88 14.95 -8.70
C PHE A 90 8.96 14.96 -7.17
N ARG A 91 9.60 13.93 -6.58
CA ARG A 91 9.84 13.87 -5.13
C ARG A 91 10.66 15.05 -4.61
N ALA A 92 11.58 15.58 -5.41
CA ALA A 92 12.37 16.78 -5.08
C ALA A 92 11.60 18.09 -5.30
N GLY A 93 10.32 18.03 -5.69
CA GLY A 93 9.51 19.21 -6.04
C GLY A 93 9.84 19.77 -7.42
N VAL A 94 10.50 19.00 -8.28
CA VAL A 94 10.93 19.40 -9.63
C VAL A 94 10.16 18.60 -10.68
N GLY A 95 9.47 19.30 -11.57
CA GLY A 95 8.74 18.65 -12.66
C GLY A 95 7.40 18.03 -12.24
N PRO A 96 6.65 17.50 -13.22
CA PRO A 96 5.31 16.96 -12.99
C PRO A 96 5.36 15.56 -12.37
N ALA A 97 4.29 15.19 -11.66
CA ALA A 97 4.09 13.83 -11.18
C ALA A 97 3.97 12.85 -12.36
N PRO A 98 4.70 11.72 -12.38
CA PRO A 98 4.49 10.68 -13.38
C PRO A 98 3.20 9.88 -13.08
N VAL A 99 2.03 10.50 -13.26
CA VAL A 99 0.69 9.98 -12.94
C VAL A 99 0.26 8.74 -13.73
N LEU A 100 -0.40 7.76 -13.09
CA LEU A 100 -0.89 6.55 -13.79
C LEU A 100 -1.95 6.88 -14.83
N PHE A 101 -2.86 7.80 -14.50
CA PHE A 101 -3.97 8.18 -15.35
C PHE A 101 -3.77 9.60 -15.90
N GLU A 102 -3.59 9.70 -17.21
CA GLU A 102 -3.61 10.95 -17.94
C GLU A 102 -5.02 11.58 -17.93
N ASP A 103 -5.10 12.88 -18.22
CA ASP A 103 -6.34 13.67 -18.25
C ASP A 103 -7.45 13.01 -19.06
N ARG A 104 -7.13 12.50 -20.26
CA ARG A 104 -8.10 11.79 -21.10
C ARG A 104 -8.69 10.54 -20.43
N HIS A 105 -7.90 9.83 -19.61
CA HIS A 105 -8.36 8.64 -18.90
C HIS A 105 -9.30 9.04 -17.77
N LEU A 106 -8.94 10.07 -17.00
CA LEU A 106 -9.78 10.58 -15.91
C LEU A 106 -11.10 11.14 -16.42
N GLU A 107 -11.08 11.91 -17.51
CA GLU A 107 -12.28 12.41 -18.16
C GLU A 107 -13.20 11.26 -18.62
N ALA A 108 -12.64 10.23 -19.26
CA ALA A 108 -13.42 9.09 -19.72
C ALA A 108 -14.08 8.35 -18.56
N VAL A 109 -13.33 8.14 -17.46
CA VAL A 109 -13.86 7.49 -16.25
C VAL A 109 -14.96 8.34 -15.64
N VAL A 110 -14.74 9.64 -15.41
CA VAL A 110 -15.76 10.53 -14.84
C VAL A 110 -17.02 10.56 -15.70
N ARG A 111 -16.89 10.65 -17.04
CA ARG A 111 -18.03 10.58 -17.97
C ARG A 111 -18.79 9.26 -17.86
N SER A 112 -18.12 8.13 -17.66
CA SER A 112 -18.78 6.83 -17.49
C SER A 112 -19.65 6.76 -16.22
N PHE A 113 -19.32 7.55 -15.21
CA PHE A 113 -20.11 7.68 -13.99
C PHE A 113 -21.22 8.76 -14.10
N ASP A 114 -21.24 9.57 -15.15
CA ASP A 114 -22.31 10.53 -15.49
C ASP A 114 -22.97 10.20 -16.85
N PRO A 115 -23.70 9.06 -16.96
CA PRO A 115 -24.29 8.63 -18.23
C PRO A 115 -25.38 9.57 -18.77
N GLY A 116 -25.88 10.49 -17.94
CA GLY A 116 -26.88 11.48 -18.32
C GLY A 116 -26.29 12.84 -18.69
N HIS A 117 -24.96 13.00 -18.69
CA HIS A 117 -24.29 14.29 -18.91
C HIS A 117 -24.85 15.42 -18.05
N ARG A 118 -25.17 15.11 -16.79
CA ARG A 118 -25.73 16.08 -15.83
C ARG A 118 -24.67 17.07 -15.36
N GLY A 119 -23.39 16.74 -15.50
CA GLY A 119 -22.27 17.58 -15.09
C GLY A 119 -21.92 17.47 -13.61
N TRP A 120 -22.52 16.53 -12.87
CA TRP A 120 -22.24 16.28 -11.46
C TRP A 120 -22.39 14.80 -11.09
N LEU A 121 -21.68 14.39 -10.04
CA LEU A 121 -21.69 13.05 -9.47
C LEU A 121 -22.16 13.07 -8.02
N THR A 122 -22.92 12.06 -7.63
CA THR A 122 -23.29 11.80 -6.22
C THR A 122 -22.10 11.24 -5.43
N ALA A 123 -22.12 11.39 -4.10
CA ALA A 123 -21.13 10.77 -3.22
C ALA A 123 -20.92 9.26 -3.50
N GLY A 124 -21.99 8.51 -3.75
CA GLY A 124 -21.91 7.08 -4.08
C GLY A 124 -21.30 6.78 -5.46
N GLN A 125 -21.45 7.67 -6.43
CA GLN A 125 -20.74 7.56 -7.72
C GLN A 125 -19.26 7.87 -7.54
N ILE A 126 -18.92 8.91 -6.79
CA ILE A 126 -17.52 9.30 -6.52
C ILE A 126 -16.79 8.17 -5.77
N ARG A 127 -17.38 7.57 -4.73
CA ARG A 127 -16.77 6.42 -4.02
C ARG A 127 -16.43 5.26 -4.95
N ARG A 128 -17.36 4.90 -5.84
CA ARG A 128 -17.13 3.83 -6.82
C ARG A 128 -16.09 4.21 -7.87
N LEU A 129 -16.03 5.48 -8.26
CA LEU A 129 -15.02 6.00 -9.17
C LEU A 129 -13.61 5.87 -8.56
N TYR A 130 -13.42 6.31 -7.31
CA TYR A 130 -12.14 6.18 -6.61
C TYR A 130 -11.74 4.71 -6.46
N ALA A 131 -12.67 3.84 -6.07
CA ALA A 131 -12.42 2.39 -6.00
C ALA A 131 -12.05 1.78 -7.37
N THR A 132 -12.64 2.27 -8.47
CA THR A 132 -12.32 1.81 -9.84
C THR A 132 -10.91 2.21 -10.24
N LEU A 133 -10.46 3.39 -9.83
CA LEU A 133 -9.09 3.87 -10.08
C LEU A 133 -8.07 3.31 -9.09
N GLY A 134 -8.52 2.60 -8.06
CA GLY A 134 -7.66 2.11 -6.98
C GLY A 134 -7.11 3.22 -6.08
N LEU A 135 -7.79 4.37 -6.02
CA LEU A 135 -7.39 5.53 -5.24
C LEU A 135 -8.14 5.61 -3.90
N LEU A 136 -7.48 6.18 -2.91
CA LEU A 136 -8.00 6.51 -1.60
C LEU A 136 -8.88 7.76 -1.68
N ILE A 137 -10.02 7.71 -0.99
CA ILE A 137 -10.98 8.80 -0.97
C ILE A 137 -10.92 9.54 0.36
N LYS A 138 -11.09 10.87 0.33
CA LYS A 138 -11.33 11.68 1.52
C LYS A 138 -12.72 11.31 2.09
N GLU A 139 -12.82 11.12 3.41
CA GLU A 139 -14.01 10.52 4.04
C GLU A 139 -15.29 11.35 3.88
N GLU A 140 -15.15 12.67 3.80
CA GLU A 140 -16.27 13.60 3.66
C GLU A 140 -16.49 13.96 2.19
N LEU A 141 -17.64 13.52 1.65
CA LEU A 141 -18.09 13.87 0.30
C LEU A 141 -19.45 14.57 0.40
N PRO A 142 -19.64 15.68 -0.34
CA PRO A 142 -20.96 16.28 -0.44
C PRO A 142 -21.90 15.37 -1.25
N ASP A 143 -23.20 15.59 -1.11
CA ASP A 143 -24.22 14.79 -1.80
C ASP A 143 -24.11 14.86 -3.33
N SER A 144 -23.62 15.99 -3.86
CA SER A 144 -23.42 16.24 -5.28
C SER A 144 -22.17 17.10 -5.50
N THR A 145 -21.29 16.64 -6.40
CA THR A 145 -20.04 17.35 -6.78
C THR A 145 -19.99 17.53 -8.29
N PRO A 146 -19.68 18.72 -8.82
CA PRO A 146 -19.47 18.93 -10.25
C PRO A 146 -18.37 18.02 -10.81
N CYS A 147 -18.56 17.51 -12.03
CA CYS A 147 -17.62 16.59 -12.67
C CYS A 147 -16.20 17.17 -12.80
N GLU A 148 -16.08 18.47 -13.10
CA GLU A 148 -14.80 19.17 -13.17
C GLU A 148 -14.07 19.16 -11.82
N THR A 149 -14.79 19.42 -10.73
CA THR A 149 -14.25 19.33 -9.38
C THR A 149 -13.80 17.90 -9.06
N VAL A 150 -14.58 16.88 -9.46
CA VAL A 150 -14.19 15.48 -9.28
C VAL A 150 -12.90 15.15 -10.03
N ILE A 151 -12.77 15.60 -11.29
CA ILE A 151 -11.53 15.39 -12.08
C ILE A 151 -10.32 15.97 -11.34
N ASN A 152 -10.42 17.21 -10.86
CA ASN A 152 -9.33 17.86 -10.13
C ASN A 152 -8.99 17.14 -8.82
N ASN A 153 -10.00 16.72 -8.05
CA ASN A 153 -9.79 15.96 -6.82
C ASN A 153 -9.12 14.61 -7.07
N VAL A 154 -9.44 13.95 -8.18
CA VAL A 154 -8.84 12.67 -8.57
C VAL A 154 -7.41 12.85 -9.04
N LYS A 155 -7.11 13.93 -9.79
CA LYS A 155 -5.74 14.31 -10.15
C LYS A 155 -4.89 14.53 -8.90
N GLU A 156 -5.36 15.36 -7.98
CA GLU A 156 -4.68 15.65 -6.73
C GLU A 156 -4.46 14.36 -5.91
N ALA A 157 -5.47 13.49 -5.84
CA ALA A 157 -5.37 12.23 -5.10
C ALA A 157 -4.27 11.30 -5.63
N GLN A 158 -4.17 11.08 -6.94
CA GLN A 158 -3.11 10.23 -7.48
C GLN A 158 -1.71 10.83 -7.33
N GLU A 159 -1.58 12.16 -7.40
CA GLU A 159 -0.31 12.85 -7.18
C GLU A 159 0.14 12.71 -5.72
N ASN A 160 -0.79 12.92 -4.78
CA ASN A 160 -0.52 12.75 -3.35
C ASN A 160 -0.17 11.31 -3.02
N GLU A 161 -0.89 10.32 -3.55
CA GLU A 161 -0.57 8.90 -3.31
C GLU A 161 0.80 8.50 -3.83
N LEU A 162 1.17 8.99 -5.03
CA LEU A 162 2.49 8.76 -5.58
C LEU A 162 3.56 9.45 -4.71
N PHE A 163 3.31 10.69 -4.30
CA PHE A 163 4.24 11.42 -3.44
C PHE A 163 4.46 10.70 -2.10
N ASP A 164 3.38 10.26 -1.45
CA ASP A 164 3.43 9.48 -0.22
C ASP A 164 4.20 8.17 -0.42
N LEU A 165 3.97 7.48 -1.54
CA LEU A 165 4.68 6.26 -1.90
C LEU A 165 6.20 6.51 -2.04
N LEU A 166 6.59 7.63 -2.63
CA LEU A 166 7.99 8.01 -2.85
C LEU A 166 8.69 8.54 -1.58
N LEU A 167 7.95 9.04 -0.60
CA LEU A 167 8.48 9.48 0.69
C LEU A 167 8.69 8.34 1.69
N VAL A 168 8.05 7.19 1.47
CA VAL A 168 8.09 6.08 2.42
C VAL A 168 9.53 5.67 2.73
N GLY A 169 9.87 5.78 4.01
CA GLY A 169 11.15 5.35 4.56
C GLY A 169 12.28 6.40 4.59
N LEU A 170 12.02 7.66 4.21
CA LEU A 170 12.94 8.77 4.51
C LEU A 170 12.89 9.22 5.98
N ASN A 171 11.73 9.04 6.62
CA ASN A 171 11.46 9.54 7.99
C ASN A 171 12.09 8.70 9.13
N ARG A 172 12.93 7.70 8.83
CA ARG A 172 13.51 6.79 9.84
C ARG A 172 14.99 7.08 10.20
N ASN A 173 15.62 8.07 9.57
CA ASN A 173 17.07 8.28 9.73
C ASN A 173 17.49 9.32 10.78
N SER A 174 16.59 9.83 11.63
CA SER A 174 16.92 10.87 12.61
C SER A 174 16.97 10.43 14.08
N SER A 175 16.63 9.18 14.42
CA SER A 175 16.55 8.76 15.84
C SER A 175 17.22 7.43 16.22
N ASP A 176 17.59 6.56 15.27
CA ASP A 176 18.10 5.22 15.62
C ASP A 176 19.63 5.04 15.52
N ASP A 177 20.38 6.06 15.08
CA ASP A 177 21.84 5.93 14.84
C ASP A 177 22.72 6.39 16.02
N VAL A 178 22.14 6.70 17.19
CA VAL A 178 22.92 7.18 18.37
C VAL A 178 23.15 6.11 19.44
N SER A 179 22.62 4.89 19.30
CA SER A 179 22.76 3.84 20.33
C SER A 179 23.73 2.70 19.99
N ARG A 180 24.59 2.86 18.98
CA ARG A 180 25.57 1.82 18.61
C ARG A 180 26.98 2.37 18.40
N TYR A 181 27.52 3.09 19.39
CA TYR A 181 28.96 3.19 19.63
C TYR A 181 29.23 3.32 21.13
#